data_AF-A0A0U3QDC4-F1
#
_entry.id   AF-A0A0U3QDC4-F1
#
_cell.length_a   1.000
_cell.length_b   1.000
_cell.length_c   1.000
_cell.angle_alpha   90.00
_cell.angle_beta   90.00
_cell.angle_gamma   90.00
#
_symmetry.space_group_name_H-M   'P 1'
#
loop_
_entity.id
_entity.type
_entity.pdbx_description
1 polymer ?
#
loop_
_entity_poly.entity_id
_entity_poly.type
_entity_poly.pdbx_seq_one_letter_code
_entity_poly.pdbx_strand_id
1 'polypeptide(L)'
;MLGLGFLLTLSAFFARYWVGAQDFQQTFPWTALDKDDLAVVQSVAANVGTAFLTAGLFALFEPLLRKTVRAEAKSAASEAIGPVEQGLKKRLSSLEQQVAAAVESDIESQDNAIKAATENLTYPTMLALMREASKIRALHDDLIVTHATDPPEELALTFALREYEKTYDHHPIGTGYSLVLMAHSNQAAAIEQSEQVWGPGQDFSEVAHALILELAKEGHSIRSDIDWDLVSTRIVSTLATAIRSWRRDPDPHASQQSEEQHPARNSHVFHFGPIQ
;
A
#
# COMPACT_ATOMS: atom_id res chain seq x y z
N MET A 1 -28.57 -11.98 -44.56
CA MET A 1 -28.11 -13.16 -43.80
C MET A 1 -26.80 -12.85 -43.06
N LEU A 2 -26.82 -11.93 -42.10
CA LEU A 2 -25.65 -11.57 -41.27
C LEU A 2 -25.90 -11.76 -39.75
N GLY A 3 -27.12 -12.17 -39.35
CA GLY A 3 -27.53 -12.22 -37.95
C GLY A 3 -27.07 -13.46 -37.18
N LEU A 4 -26.96 -14.62 -37.83
CA LEU A 4 -26.60 -15.87 -37.14
C LEU A 4 -25.11 -15.94 -36.79
N GLY A 5 -24.22 -15.39 -37.64
CA GLY A 5 -22.78 -15.38 -37.41
C GLY A 5 -22.35 -14.49 -36.25
N PHE A 6 -23.04 -13.36 -36.04
CA PHE A 6 -22.78 -12.44 -34.93
C PHE A 6 -23.25 -13.03 -33.60
N LEU A 7 -24.40 -13.70 -33.56
CA LEU A 7 -24.90 -14.35 -32.34
C LEU A 7 -24.00 -15.51 -31.87
N LEU A 8 -23.42 -16.27 -32.80
CA LEU A 8 -22.47 -17.35 -32.48
C LEU A 8 -21.10 -16.83 -32.01
N THR A 9 -20.64 -15.70 -32.55
CA THR A 9 -19.39 -15.06 -32.08
C THR A 9 -19.58 -14.37 -30.74
N LEU A 10 -20.74 -13.75 -30.50
CA LEU A 10 -21.08 -13.17 -29.20
C LEU A 10 -21.26 -14.26 -28.13
N SER A 11 -21.91 -15.38 -28.44
CA SER A 11 -22.05 -16.50 -27.50
C SER A 11 -20.71 -17.16 -27.18
N ALA A 12 -19.80 -17.27 -28.15
CA ALA A 12 -18.46 -17.78 -27.93
C ALA A 12 -17.59 -16.80 -27.11
N PHE A 13 -17.78 -15.49 -27.31
CA PHE A 13 -17.12 -14.45 -26.52
C PHE A 13 -17.62 -14.47 -25.06
N PHE A 14 -18.93 -14.57 -24.85
CA PHE A 14 -19.53 -14.70 -23.51
C PHE A 14 -19.16 -16.03 -22.84
N ALA A 15 -19.14 -17.15 -23.55
CA ALA A 15 -18.70 -18.42 -22.97
C ALA A 15 -17.22 -18.38 -22.55
N ARG A 16 -16.35 -17.71 -23.33
CA ARG A 16 -14.92 -17.57 -23.00
C ARG A 16 -14.68 -16.60 -21.83
N TYR A 17 -15.45 -15.52 -21.73
CA TYR A 17 -15.39 -14.59 -20.59
C TYR A 17 -16.05 -15.14 -19.32
N TRP A 18 -17.11 -15.94 -19.45
CA TRP A 18 -17.80 -16.57 -18.34
C TRP A 18 -17.02 -17.75 -17.74
N VAL A 19 -16.35 -18.53 -18.59
CA VAL A 19 -15.39 -19.55 -18.12
C VAL A 19 -14.19 -18.89 -17.41
N GLY A 20 -13.72 -17.73 -17.90
CA GLY A 20 -12.72 -16.93 -17.18
C GLY A 20 -13.22 -16.33 -15.85
N ALA A 21 -14.52 -16.07 -15.71
CA ALA A 21 -15.12 -15.61 -14.46
C ALA A 21 -15.27 -16.73 -13.41
N GLN A 22 -15.47 -17.98 -13.85
CA GLN A 22 -15.39 -19.14 -12.94
C GLN A 22 -13.96 -19.40 -12.46
N ASP A 23 -12.96 -19.21 -13.32
CA ASP A 23 -11.54 -19.26 -12.91
C ASP A 23 -11.18 -18.09 -11.98
N PHE A 24 -11.80 -16.91 -12.15
CA PHE A 24 -11.63 -15.77 -11.25
C PHE A 24 -12.14 -16.05 -9.82
N GLN A 25 -13.17 -16.88 -9.66
CA GLN A 25 -13.65 -17.31 -8.34
C GLN A 25 -12.71 -18.32 -7.66
N GLN A 26 -11.95 -19.11 -8.42
CA GLN A 26 -11.00 -20.08 -7.86
C GLN A 26 -9.61 -19.49 -7.59
N THR A 27 -9.24 -18.39 -8.26
CA THR A 27 -7.90 -17.79 -8.15
C THR A 27 -7.80 -16.77 -7.00
N PHE A 28 -8.92 -16.27 -6.49
CA PHE A 28 -8.96 -15.33 -5.36
C PHE A 28 -9.55 -16.00 -4.10
N PRO A 29 -8.78 -16.15 -3.01
CA PRO A 29 -9.32 -16.63 -1.75
C PRO A 29 -10.16 -15.52 -1.10
N TRP A 30 -11.45 -15.47 -1.45
CA TRP A 30 -12.44 -14.53 -0.91
C TRP A 30 -12.62 -14.61 0.62
N THR A 31 -12.02 -15.62 1.26
CA THR A 31 -12.06 -15.85 2.70
C THR A 31 -11.12 -14.93 3.50
N ALA A 32 -10.25 -14.16 2.84
CA ALA A 32 -9.28 -13.27 3.49
C ALA A 32 -9.67 -11.77 3.45
N LEU A 33 -10.80 -11.43 2.81
CA LEU A 33 -11.30 -10.05 2.77
C LEU A 33 -12.20 -9.81 3.97
N ASP A 34 -11.94 -8.72 4.69
CA ASP A 34 -12.80 -8.28 5.78
C ASP A 34 -14.20 -7.96 5.24
N LYS A 35 -15.24 -8.02 6.08
CA LYS A 35 -16.64 -7.89 5.62
C LYS A 35 -16.91 -6.60 4.85
N ASP A 36 -16.16 -5.55 5.19
CA ASP A 36 -16.28 -4.23 4.58
C ASP A 36 -15.63 -4.19 3.18
N ASP A 37 -14.48 -4.85 2.99
CA ASP A 37 -13.84 -4.99 1.68
C ASP A 37 -14.68 -5.84 0.73
N LEU A 38 -15.34 -6.87 1.26
CA LEU A 38 -16.27 -7.70 0.50
C LEU A 38 -17.47 -6.88 -0.01
N ALA A 39 -17.98 -5.96 0.81
CA ALA A 39 -19.07 -5.07 0.41
C ALA A 39 -18.65 -4.09 -0.69
N VAL A 40 -17.43 -3.55 -0.62
CA VAL A 40 -16.89 -2.67 -1.66
C VAL A 40 -16.71 -3.43 -2.98
N VAL A 41 -16.07 -4.60 -2.96
CA VAL A 41 -15.86 -5.41 -4.17
C VAL A 41 -17.18 -5.90 -4.76
N GLN A 42 -18.14 -6.32 -3.94
CA GLN A 42 -19.48 -6.65 -4.40
C GLN A 42 -20.19 -5.45 -5.05
N SER A 43 -20.03 -4.25 -4.49
CA SER A 43 -20.61 -3.04 -5.08
C SER A 43 -19.98 -2.70 -6.44
N VAL A 44 -18.64 -2.85 -6.57
CA VAL A 44 -17.92 -2.60 -7.82
C VAL A 44 -18.31 -3.64 -8.87
N ALA A 45 -18.33 -4.92 -8.51
CA ALA A 45 -18.75 -6.00 -9.40
C ALA A 45 -20.21 -5.86 -9.84
N ALA A 46 -21.11 -5.47 -8.94
CA ALA A 46 -22.51 -5.19 -9.26
C ALA A 46 -22.63 -4.01 -10.23
N ASN A 47 -21.90 -2.92 -10.00
CA ASN A 47 -21.92 -1.73 -10.87
C ASN A 47 -21.36 -2.04 -12.27
N VAL A 48 -20.25 -2.78 -12.35
CA VAL A 48 -19.64 -3.21 -13.63
C VAL A 48 -20.56 -4.19 -14.36
N GLY A 49 -21.14 -5.17 -13.67
CA GLY A 49 -22.09 -6.11 -14.24
C GLY A 49 -23.35 -5.41 -14.78
N THR A 50 -23.84 -4.40 -14.06
CA THR A 50 -24.98 -3.59 -14.52
C THR A 50 -24.62 -2.78 -15.76
N ALA A 51 -23.42 -2.18 -15.83
CA ALA A 51 -22.95 -1.46 -17.01
C ALA A 51 -22.84 -2.37 -18.24
N PHE A 52 -22.32 -3.59 -18.09
CA PHE A 52 -22.26 -4.58 -19.18
C PHE A 52 -23.63 -5.07 -19.62
N LEU A 53 -24.55 -5.33 -18.69
CA LEU A 53 -25.95 -5.67 -19.02
C LEU A 53 -26.64 -4.53 -19.78
N THR A 54 -26.37 -3.29 -19.38
CA THR A 54 -26.93 -2.10 -20.04
C THR A 54 -26.35 -1.93 -21.45
N ALA A 55 -25.03 -2.06 -21.61
CA ALA A 55 -24.36 -2.04 -22.91
C ALA A 55 -24.82 -3.18 -23.83
N GLY A 56 -25.02 -4.38 -23.26
CA GLY A 56 -25.56 -5.55 -23.96
C GLY A 56 -27.01 -5.35 -24.41
N LEU A 57 -27.86 -4.76 -23.56
CA LEU A 57 -29.21 -4.33 -23.95
C LEU A 57 -29.14 -3.33 -25.10
N PHE A 58 -28.31 -2.30 -25.01
CA PHE A 58 -28.15 -1.31 -26.08
C PHE A 58 -27.73 -1.94 -27.41
N ALA A 59 -26.80 -2.91 -27.39
CA ALA A 59 -26.39 -3.65 -28.57
C ALA A 59 -27.51 -4.54 -29.16
N LEU A 60 -28.36 -5.12 -28.30
CA LEU A 60 -29.52 -5.93 -28.72
C LEU A 60 -30.68 -5.09 -29.28
N PHE A 61 -30.83 -3.85 -28.83
CA PHE A 61 -31.86 -2.93 -29.32
C PHE A 61 -31.43 -2.10 -30.54
N GLU A 62 -30.13 -2.02 -30.86
CA GLU A 62 -29.60 -1.29 -32.02
C GLU A 62 -30.28 -1.64 -33.37
N PRO A 63 -30.58 -2.92 -33.71
CA PRO A 63 -31.23 -3.27 -34.97
C PRO A 63 -32.74 -2.96 -34.98
N LEU A 64 -33.40 -2.99 -33.82
CA LEU A 64 -34.83 -2.68 -33.68
C LEU A 64 -35.07 -1.16 -33.65
N LEU A 65 -34.17 -0.40 -33.02
CA LEU A 65 -34.19 1.07 -32.97
C LEU A 65 -33.87 1.71 -34.33
N ARG A 66 -33.08 1.04 -35.19
CA ARG A 66 -32.74 1.51 -36.55
C ARG A 66 -33.95 1.69 -37.47
N LYS A 67 -35.07 1.00 -37.24
CA LYS A 67 -36.22 1.01 -38.14
C LYS A 67 -37.38 1.91 -37.70
N THR A 68 -37.53 2.19 -36.41
CA THR A 68 -38.76 2.85 -35.92
C THR A 68 -38.52 4.22 -35.29
N VAL A 69 -37.29 4.57 -34.88
CA VAL A 69 -37.11 5.74 -34.02
C VAL A 69 -35.84 6.54 -34.36
N ARG A 70 -35.85 7.27 -35.48
CA ARG A 70 -34.73 8.16 -35.84
C ARG A 70 -34.83 9.59 -35.27
N ALA A 71 -35.97 9.98 -34.69
CA ALA A 71 -36.16 11.31 -34.10
C ALA A 71 -36.52 11.27 -32.59
N GLU A 72 -37.49 10.45 -32.17
CA GLU A 72 -37.93 10.38 -30.77
C GLU A 72 -36.96 9.66 -29.82
N ALA A 73 -36.21 8.66 -30.28
CA ALA A 73 -35.22 7.95 -29.46
C ALA A 73 -33.98 8.79 -29.21
N LYS A 74 -33.70 9.79 -30.06
CA LYS A 74 -32.60 10.72 -29.82
C LYS A 74 -32.92 11.68 -28.69
N SER A 75 -34.19 12.10 -28.57
CA SER A 75 -34.70 12.91 -27.45
C SER A 75 -34.82 12.08 -26.17
N ALA A 76 -35.42 10.89 -26.24
CA ALA A 76 -35.61 10.03 -25.07
C ALA A 76 -34.30 9.42 -24.54
N ALA A 77 -33.34 9.08 -25.40
CA ALA A 77 -32.00 8.68 -24.96
C ALA A 77 -31.22 9.86 -24.37
N SER A 78 -31.33 11.06 -24.95
CA SER A 78 -30.73 12.28 -24.37
C SER A 78 -31.30 12.61 -22.98
N GLU A 79 -32.61 12.50 -22.80
CA GLU A 79 -33.29 12.72 -21.50
C GLU A 79 -32.99 11.62 -20.47
N ALA A 80 -32.73 10.38 -20.90
CA ALA A 80 -32.36 9.30 -20.00
C ALA A 80 -30.86 9.31 -19.64
N ILE A 81 -29.99 9.75 -20.55
CA ILE A 81 -28.52 9.79 -20.33
C ILE A 81 -28.14 10.91 -19.36
N GLY A 82 -28.78 12.09 -19.43
CA GLY A 82 -28.46 13.22 -18.55
C GLY A 82 -28.55 12.89 -17.05
N PRO A 83 -29.66 12.32 -16.55
CA PRO A 83 -29.80 11.89 -15.16
C PRO A 83 -28.82 10.77 -14.76
N VAL A 84 -28.50 9.85 -15.67
CA VAL A 84 -27.53 8.77 -15.43
C VAL A 84 -26.11 9.33 -15.32
N GLU A 85 -25.70 10.24 -16.21
CA GLU A 85 -24.41 10.93 -16.14
C GLU A 85 -24.29 11.79 -14.88
N GLN A 86 -25.34 12.52 -14.51
CA GLN A 86 -25.36 13.29 -13.26
C GLN A 86 -25.29 12.38 -12.03
N GLY A 87 -26.00 11.25 -12.05
CA GLY A 87 -25.94 10.23 -11.00
C GLY A 87 -24.55 9.60 -10.87
N LEU A 88 -23.91 9.26 -11.98
CA LEU A 88 -22.54 8.75 -12.02
C LEU A 88 -21.53 9.79 -11.52
N LYS A 89 -21.63 11.05 -11.99
CA LYS A 89 -20.77 12.15 -11.50
C LYS A 89 -20.91 12.36 -9.99
N LYS A 90 -22.12 12.33 -9.46
CA LYS A 90 -22.37 12.48 -8.02
C LYS A 90 -21.82 11.31 -7.20
N ARG A 91 -21.93 10.08 -7.72
CA ARG A 91 -21.35 8.88 -7.09
C ARG A 91 -19.83 8.91 -7.14
N LEU A 92 -19.25 9.33 -8.28
CA LEU A 92 -17.81 9.48 -8.44
C LEU A 92 -17.27 10.53 -7.47
N SER A 93 -17.88 11.72 -7.40
CA SER A 93 -17.45 12.76 -6.46
C SER A 93 -17.58 12.32 -5.00
N SER A 94 -18.64 11.57 -4.67
CA SER A 94 -18.80 10.99 -3.33
C SER A 94 -17.73 9.95 -3.02
N LEU A 95 -17.37 9.11 -3.99
CA LEU A 95 -16.33 8.11 -3.84
C LEU A 95 -14.96 8.76 -3.71
N GLU A 96 -14.66 9.77 -4.54
CA GLU A 96 -13.45 10.59 -4.46
C GLU A 96 -13.32 11.23 -3.07
N GLN A 97 -14.41 11.79 -2.54
CA GLN A 97 -14.41 12.37 -1.20
C GLN A 97 -14.19 11.32 -0.10
N GLN A 98 -14.78 10.13 -0.22
CA GLN A 98 -14.58 9.03 0.73
C GLN A 98 -13.14 8.50 0.69
N VAL A 99 -12.58 8.32 -0.51
CA VAL A 99 -11.19 7.90 -0.70
C VAL A 99 -10.24 8.96 -0.13
N ALA A 100 -10.47 10.23 -0.42
CA ALA A 100 -9.65 11.32 0.12
C ALA A 100 -9.69 11.37 1.66
N ALA A 101 -10.87 11.21 2.26
CA ALA A 101 -11.02 11.18 3.71
C ALA A 101 -10.35 9.96 4.36
N ALA A 102 -10.43 8.79 3.72
CA ALA A 102 -9.77 7.58 4.18
C ALA A 102 -8.23 7.73 4.13
N VAL A 103 -7.71 8.27 3.02
CA VAL A 103 -6.26 8.52 2.87
C VAL A 103 -5.77 9.52 3.92
N GLU A 104 -6.49 10.62 4.14
CA GLU A 104 -6.12 11.61 5.18
C GLU A 104 -6.10 10.98 6.58
N SER A 105 -7.11 10.18 6.91
CA SER A 105 -7.17 9.47 8.20
C SER A 105 -6.01 8.48 8.38
N ASP A 106 -5.59 7.78 7.33
CA ASP A 106 -4.44 6.88 7.37
C ASP A 106 -3.13 7.65 7.56
N ILE A 107 -2.96 8.79 6.87
CA ILE A 107 -1.80 9.69 7.03
C ILE A 107 -1.71 10.18 8.47
N GLU A 108 -2.81 10.68 9.03
CA GLU A 108 -2.88 11.17 10.40
C GLU A 108 -2.54 10.07 11.42
N SER A 109 -3.08 8.85 11.24
CA SER A 109 -2.76 7.69 12.09
C SER A 109 -1.26 7.39 12.11
N GLN A 110 -0.65 7.34 10.93
CA GLN A 110 0.76 7.03 10.79
C GLN A 110 1.65 8.16 11.33
N ASP A 111 1.29 9.43 11.15
CA ASP A 111 2.01 10.58 11.72
C ASP A 111 1.94 10.60 13.25
N ASN A 112 0.78 10.26 13.81
CA ASN A 112 0.62 10.08 15.25
C ASN A 112 1.50 8.93 15.77
N ALA A 113 1.60 7.81 15.04
CA ALA A 113 2.50 6.71 15.40
C ALA A 113 3.98 7.12 15.36
N ILE A 114 4.41 7.84 14.32
CA ILE A 114 5.77 8.39 14.21
C ILE A 114 6.06 9.33 15.38
N LYS A 115 5.15 10.27 15.66
CA LYS A 115 5.30 11.24 16.75
C LYS A 115 5.40 10.55 18.10
N ALA A 116 4.50 9.61 18.39
CA ALA A 116 4.51 8.88 19.67
C ALA A 116 5.83 8.11 19.87
N ALA A 117 6.33 7.43 18.84
CA ALA A 117 7.61 6.72 18.92
C ALA A 117 8.82 7.65 19.04
N THR A 118 8.73 8.87 18.48
CA THR A 118 9.78 9.90 18.60
C THR A 118 9.83 10.52 19.99
N GLU A 119 8.67 10.74 20.62
CA GLU A 119 8.58 11.33 21.96
C GLU A 119 8.98 10.34 23.05
N ASN A 120 8.59 9.06 22.91
CA ASN A 120 8.92 8.04 23.88
C ASN A 120 8.96 6.65 23.22
N LEU A 121 10.14 6.04 23.15
CA LEU A 121 10.30 4.72 22.56
C LEU A 121 9.93 3.61 23.55
N THR A 122 8.63 3.30 23.60
CA THR A 122 8.08 2.16 24.36
C THR A 122 7.70 1.00 23.44
N TYR A 123 7.48 -0.18 24.02
CA TYR A 123 6.98 -1.34 23.27
C TYR A 123 5.68 -1.02 22.49
N PRO A 124 4.63 -0.43 23.10
CA PRO A 124 3.39 -0.13 22.38
C PRO A 124 3.57 0.84 21.21
N THR A 125 4.38 1.89 21.38
CA THR A 125 4.62 2.90 20.35
C THR A 125 5.43 2.34 19.18
N MET A 126 6.47 1.53 19.47
CA MET A 126 7.26 0.88 18.43
C MET A 126 6.42 -0.17 17.68
N LEU A 127 5.60 -0.94 18.41
CA LEU A 127 4.73 -1.94 17.81
C LEU A 127 3.70 -1.30 16.88
N ALA A 128 3.08 -0.19 17.31
CA ALA A 128 2.15 0.57 16.47
C ALA A 128 2.84 1.07 15.20
N LEU A 129 4.04 1.66 15.33
CA LEU A 129 4.80 2.18 14.18
C LEU A 129 5.20 1.07 13.19
N MET A 130 5.72 -0.06 13.66
CA MET A 130 6.07 -1.21 12.82
C MET A 130 4.84 -1.80 12.13
N ARG A 131 3.69 -1.88 12.81
CA ARG A 131 2.44 -2.34 12.21
C ARG A 131 1.92 -1.41 11.13
N GLU A 132 1.99 -0.10 11.35
CA GLU A 132 1.65 0.88 10.32
C GLU A 132 2.57 0.76 9.10
N ALA A 133 3.88 0.63 9.33
CA ALA A 133 4.85 0.42 8.24
C ALA A 133 4.59 -0.89 7.47
N SER A 134 4.26 -1.98 8.17
CA SER A 134 3.90 -3.27 7.57
C SER A 134 2.59 -3.21 6.78
N LYS A 135 1.53 -2.58 7.33
CA LYS A 135 0.22 -2.39 6.68
C LYS A 135 0.37 -1.75 5.30
N ILE A 136 1.25 -0.76 5.19
CA ILE A 136 1.53 -0.07 3.92
C ILE A 136 2.69 -0.68 3.13
N ARG A 137 3.25 -1.83 3.53
CA ARG A 137 4.39 -2.47 2.85
C ARG A 137 5.61 -1.54 2.69
N ALA A 138 5.83 -0.67 3.66
CA ALA A 138 7.05 0.16 3.74
C ALA A 138 8.26 -0.65 4.21
N LEU A 139 8.05 -1.85 4.74
CA LEU A 139 9.10 -2.78 5.18
C LEU A 139 9.27 -3.93 4.19
N HIS A 140 10.50 -4.37 4.00
CA HIS A 140 10.81 -5.64 3.35
C HIS A 140 10.76 -6.72 4.43
N ASP A 141 10.01 -7.81 4.22
CA ASP A 141 9.88 -8.93 5.17
C ASP A 141 9.61 -8.52 6.63
N ASP A 142 8.83 -7.44 6.82
CA ASP A 142 8.48 -6.88 8.14
C ASP A 142 9.70 -6.55 9.03
N LEU A 143 10.85 -6.27 8.40
CA LEU A 143 12.09 -5.91 9.08
C LEU A 143 12.62 -4.53 8.67
N ILE A 144 13.40 -3.94 9.57
CA ILE A 144 14.20 -2.75 9.32
C ILE A 144 15.60 -2.93 9.90
N VAL A 145 16.61 -2.51 9.15
CA VAL A 145 18.02 -2.61 9.53
C VAL A 145 18.56 -1.21 9.79
N THR A 146 19.25 -1.04 10.92
CA THR A 146 19.93 0.19 11.31
C THR A 146 21.38 -0.12 11.69
N HIS A 147 22.28 0.86 11.57
CA HIS A 147 23.65 0.73 12.02
C HIS A 147 23.79 1.16 13.48
N ALA A 148 24.38 0.29 14.30
CA ALA A 148 24.54 0.50 15.73
C ALA A 148 25.72 1.43 16.08
N THR A 149 26.72 1.49 15.20
CA THR A 149 27.98 2.19 15.43
C THR A 149 28.32 3.11 14.25
N ASP A 150 29.16 4.11 14.53
CA ASP A 150 29.87 4.89 13.51
C ASP A 150 31.37 4.59 13.64
N PRO A 151 32.04 4.06 12.59
CA PRO A 151 31.54 3.80 11.24
C PRO A 151 30.59 2.57 11.16
N PRO A 152 29.69 2.53 10.14
CA PRO A 152 28.56 1.58 10.02
C PRO A 152 28.95 0.11 9.78
N GLU A 153 30.25 -0.20 9.71
CA GLU A 153 30.76 -1.48 9.21
C GLU A 153 30.86 -2.57 10.29
N GLU A 154 30.69 -2.27 11.57
CA GLU A 154 30.96 -3.25 12.65
C GLU A 154 29.70 -4.01 13.11
N LEU A 155 28.58 -3.31 13.32
CA LEU A 155 27.38 -3.89 13.91
C LEU A 155 26.10 -3.30 13.31
N ALA A 156 25.26 -4.18 12.77
CA ALA A 156 23.91 -3.85 12.31
C ALA A 156 22.89 -4.41 13.30
N LEU A 157 21.85 -3.64 13.57
CA LEU A 157 20.69 -4.06 14.35
C LEU A 157 19.49 -4.18 13.42
N THR A 158 18.81 -5.31 13.49
CA THR A 158 17.56 -5.54 12.78
C THR A 158 16.42 -5.53 13.78
N PHE A 159 15.39 -4.73 13.51
CA PHE A 159 14.12 -4.80 14.19
C PHE A 159 13.13 -5.51 13.28
N ALA A 160 12.54 -6.60 13.77
CA ALA A 160 11.54 -7.36 13.04
C ALA A 160 10.22 -7.38 13.79
N LEU A 161 9.13 -7.29 13.02
CA LEU A 161 7.78 -7.56 13.50
C LEU A 161 7.48 -9.04 13.22
N ARG A 162 7.39 -9.86 14.27
CA ARG A 162 7.13 -11.30 14.13
C ARG A 162 5.69 -11.61 14.53
N GLU A 163 4.95 -12.25 13.63
CA GLU A 163 3.67 -12.84 13.97
C GLU A 163 3.90 -14.15 14.75
N TYR A 164 3.16 -14.34 15.84
CA TYR A 164 3.19 -15.57 16.61
C TYR A 164 1.78 -16.07 16.88
N GLU A 165 1.63 -17.39 16.93
CA GLU A 165 0.37 -18.03 17.27
C GLU A 165 0.14 -17.95 18.79
N LYS A 166 -0.96 -17.33 19.21
CA LYS A 166 -1.38 -17.34 20.61
C LYS A 166 -2.06 -18.67 20.86
N THR A 167 -1.49 -19.48 21.74
CA THR A 167 -2.08 -20.75 22.16
C THR A 167 -2.56 -20.69 23.60
N TYR A 168 -3.77 -21.16 23.87
CA TYR A 168 -4.25 -21.48 25.23
C TYR A 168 -4.53 -22.97 25.28
N ASP A 169 -3.89 -23.70 26.20
CA ASP A 169 -4.02 -25.15 26.31
C ASP A 169 -3.78 -25.88 24.96
N HIS A 170 -2.73 -25.47 24.24
CA HIS A 170 -2.39 -25.96 22.88
C HIS A 170 -3.43 -25.67 21.77
N HIS A 171 -4.47 -24.88 22.04
CA HIS A 171 -5.44 -24.47 21.04
C HIS A 171 -5.16 -23.04 20.58
N PRO A 172 -5.13 -22.77 19.25
CA PRO A 172 -4.91 -21.43 18.75
C PRO A 172 -6.12 -20.53 19.07
N ILE A 173 -5.85 -19.46 19.80
CA ILE A 173 -6.84 -18.44 20.19
C ILE A 173 -6.72 -17.16 19.35
N GLY A 174 -5.72 -17.08 18.48
CA GLY A 174 -5.52 -15.98 17.53
C GLY A 174 -4.06 -15.76 17.22
N THR A 175 -3.77 -14.67 16.51
CA THR A 175 -2.39 -14.25 16.26
C THR A 175 -2.00 -13.05 17.12
N GLY A 176 -0.72 -12.98 17.45
CA GLY A 176 -0.08 -11.89 18.16
C GLY A 176 1.09 -11.38 17.36
N TYR A 177 1.57 -10.20 17.71
CA TYR A 177 2.78 -9.63 17.15
C TYR A 177 3.76 -9.39 18.28
N SER A 178 5.01 -9.79 18.08
CA SER A 178 6.13 -9.45 18.93
C SER A 178 7.15 -8.64 18.15
N LEU A 179 7.84 -7.75 18.86
CA LEU A 179 9.00 -7.06 18.33
C LEU A 179 10.22 -7.90 18.66
N VAL A 180 11.09 -8.07 17.67
CA VAL A 180 12.31 -8.83 17.81
C VAL A 180 13.48 -7.94 17.43
N LEU A 181 14.45 -7.83 18.33
CA LEU A 181 15.70 -7.14 18.10
C LEU A 181 16.80 -8.17 17.84
N MET A 182 17.44 -8.08 16.68
CA MET A 182 18.53 -8.95 16.29
C MET A 182 19.79 -8.12 16.07
N ALA A 183 20.94 -8.66 16.47
CA ALA A 183 22.24 -8.10 16.17
C ALA A 183 22.96 -8.96 15.12
N HIS A 184 23.58 -8.31 14.15
CA HIS A 184 24.36 -8.94 13.10
C HIS A 184 25.73 -8.29 13.00
N SER A 185 26.79 -9.11 13.02
CA SER A 185 28.12 -8.66 12.63
C SER A 185 28.26 -8.74 11.11
N ASN A 186 28.73 -7.65 10.49
CA ASN A 186 29.04 -7.64 9.05
C ASN A 186 30.37 -8.36 8.72
N GLN A 187 31.12 -8.83 9.73
CA GLN A 187 32.49 -9.32 9.56
C GLN A 187 32.62 -10.85 9.37
N ALA A 188 31.54 -11.64 9.52
CA ALA A 188 31.61 -13.10 9.48
C ALA A 188 30.82 -13.72 8.31
N ALA A 189 31.41 -14.75 7.67
CA ALA A 189 30.77 -15.55 6.61
C ALA A 189 29.63 -16.46 7.13
N ALA A 190 29.49 -16.58 8.46
CA ALA A 190 28.33 -17.17 9.12
C ALA A 190 27.61 -16.03 9.85
N ILE A 191 26.31 -15.87 9.59
CA ILE A 191 25.50 -14.85 10.25
C ILE A 191 25.27 -15.34 11.68
N GLU A 192 26.14 -14.99 12.61
CA GLU A 192 25.88 -15.14 14.04
C GLU A 192 24.81 -14.10 14.39
N GLN A 193 23.67 -14.59 14.90
CA GLN A 193 22.48 -13.79 15.19
C GLN A 193 22.13 -13.97 16.67
N SER A 194 22.42 -12.94 17.46
CA SER A 194 21.84 -12.81 18.78
C SER A 194 20.45 -12.19 18.63
N GLU A 195 19.42 -12.88 19.15
CA GLU A 195 18.02 -12.46 19.09
C GLU A 195 17.49 -12.14 20.49
N GLN A 196 16.75 -11.04 20.63
CA GLN A 196 15.98 -10.70 21.81
C GLN A 196 14.54 -10.35 21.45
N VAL A 197 13.59 -10.99 22.13
CA VAL A 197 12.16 -10.66 21.99
C VAL A 197 11.84 -9.53 22.96
N TRP A 198 11.35 -8.41 22.42
CA TRP A 198 10.85 -7.29 23.21
C TRP A 198 9.39 -7.56 23.60
N GLY A 199 9.17 -7.83 24.87
CA GLY A 199 7.85 -8.12 25.44
C GLY A 199 7.11 -6.88 25.96
N PRO A 200 5.78 -6.99 26.17
CA PRO A 200 5.00 -5.94 26.81
C PRO A 200 5.50 -5.64 28.22
N GLY A 201 5.68 -4.35 28.53
CA GLY A 201 6.12 -3.88 29.85
C GLY A 201 7.63 -3.87 30.09
N GLN A 202 8.42 -4.32 29.11
CA GLN A 202 9.87 -4.12 29.13
C GLN A 202 10.24 -2.77 28.52
N ASP A 203 11.19 -2.10 29.15
CA ASP A 203 11.78 -0.89 28.60
C ASP A 203 12.81 -1.24 27.51
N PHE A 204 13.01 -0.33 26.55
CA PHE A 204 13.96 -0.55 25.46
C PHE A 204 15.39 -0.82 25.97
N SER A 205 15.78 -0.14 27.05
CA SER A 205 17.08 -0.31 27.69
C SER A 205 17.29 -1.70 28.28
N GLU A 206 16.24 -2.35 28.79
CA GLU A 206 16.31 -3.72 29.31
C GLU A 206 16.56 -4.72 28.19
N VAL A 207 15.86 -4.56 27.06
CA VAL A 207 16.02 -5.42 25.87
C VAL A 207 17.40 -5.22 25.25
N ALA A 208 17.85 -3.97 25.13
CA ALA A 208 19.20 -3.65 24.66
C ALA A 208 20.27 -4.27 25.56
N HIS A 209 20.09 -4.19 26.89
CA HIS A 209 21.00 -4.81 27.84
C HIS A 209 21.00 -6.35 27.73
N ALA A 210 19.83 -6.98 27.57
CA ALA A 210 19.74 -8.42 27.36
C ALA A 210 20.45 -8.86 26.07
N LEU A 211 20.32 -8.07 24.99
CA LEU A 211 21.01 -8.33 23.73
C LEU A 211 22.53 -8.23 23.90
N ILE A 212 22.99 -7.24 24.67
CA ILE A 212 24.40 -7.12 25.06
C ILE A 212 24.84 -8.37 25.84
N LEU A 213 24.05 -8.86 26.79
CA LEU A 213 24.47 -10.05 27.53
C LEU A 213 24.57 -11.30 26.64
N GLU A 214 23.69 -11.48 25.66
CA GLU A 214 23.77 -12.60 24.72
C GLU A 214 24.98 -12.51 23.78
N LEU A 215 25.20 -11.35 23.16
CA LEU A 215 26.36 -11.13 22.29
C LEU A 215 27.69 -11.41 23.03
N ALA A 216 27.75 -11.14 24.35
CA ALA A 216 28.96 -11.31 25.15
C ALA A 216 29.21 -12.80 25.43
N LYS A 217 28.14 -13.57 25.61
CA LYS A 217 28.23 -15.04 25.75
C LYS A 217 28.72 -15.69 24.46
N GLU A 218 28.37 -15.14 23.31
CA GLU A 218 28.83 -15.59 21.99
C GLU A 218 30.30 -15.20 21.70
N GLY A 219 30.97 -14.50 22.63
CA GLY A 219 32.37 -14.13 22.50
C GLY A 219 32.59 -12.91 21.63
N HIS A 220 31.52 -12.22 21.21
CA HIS A 220 31.65 -10.91 20.59
C HIS A 220 32.18 -9.93 21.64
N SER A 221 33.25 -9.22 21.29
CA SER A 221 33.74 -8.09 22.08
C SER A 221 32.72 -6.96 21.94
N ILE A 222 31.69 -7.00 22.78
CA ILE A 222 30.70 -5.93 22.80
C ILE A 222 31.40 -4.73 23.34
N ARG A 223 31.51 -3.75 22.47
CA ARG A 223 31.94 -2.46 22.87
C ARG A 223 30.79 -1.87 23.69
N SER A 224 31.06 -1.56 24.95
CA SER A 224 30.13 -0.84 25.82
C SER A 224 29.86 0.61 25.34
N ASP A 225 30.22 0.93 24.10
CA ASP A 225 30.16 2.24 23.47
C ASP A 225 28.96 2.38 22.51
N ILE A 226 28.09 1.36 22.40
CA ILE A 226 26.84 1.48 21.64
C ILE A 226 25.99 2.59 22.28
N ASP A 227 25.79 3.67 21.51
CA ASP A 227 24.90 4.76 21.87
C ASP A 227 23.45 4.35 21.55
N TRP A 228 22.79 3.76 22.54
CA TRP A 228 21.41 3.27 22.39
C TRP A 228 20.39 4.39 22.13
N ASP A 229 20.68 5.61 22.58
CA ASP A 229 19.84 6.77 22.31
C ASP A 229 19.93 7.15 20.83
N LEU A 230 21.15 7.16 20.27
CA LEU A 230 21.37 7.35 18.84
C LEU A 230 20.73 6.23 18.01
N VAL A 231 20.88 4.97 18.44
CA VAL A 231 20.25 3.80 17.78
C VAL A 231 18.73 3.97 17.74
N SER A 232 18.11 4.29 18.88
CA SER A 232 16.65 4.50 18.97
C SER A 232 16.18 5.58 18.00
N THR A 233 16.91 6.70 17.95
CA THR A 233 16.65 7.83 17.04
C THR A 233 16.75 7.40 15.57
N ARG A 234 17.80 6.65 15.22
CA ARG A 234 18.01 6.15 13.85
C ARG A 234 16.90 5.21 13.41
N ILE A 235 16.45 4.30 14.28
CA ILE A 235 15.37 3.35 13.94
C ILE A 235 14.08 4.10 13.65
N VAL A 236 13.68 5.00 14.56
CA VAL A 236 12.45 5.79 14.39
C VAL A 236 12.54 6.66 13.14
N SER A 237 13.68 7.32 12.91
CA SER A 237 13.92 8.12 11.71
C SER A 237 13.86 7.29 10.42
N THR A 238 14.42 6.08 10.43
CA THR A 238 14.43 5.19 9.26
C THR A 238 13.02 4.65 8.97
N LEU A 239 12.26 4.27 10.01
CA LEU A 239 10.84 3.89 9.86
C LEU A 239 10.00 5.04 9.34
N ALA A 240 10.16 6.24 9.91
CA ALA A 240 9.45 7.43 9.46
C ALA A 240 9.77 7.75 7.99
N THR A 241 11.03 7.62 7.59
CA THR A 241 11.46 7.82 6.20
C THR A 241 10.86 6.76 5.28
N ALA A 242 10.88 5.49 5.67
CA ALA A 242 10.27 4.40 4.90
C ALA A 242 8.77 4.64 4.69
N ILE A 243 8.04 4.95 5.76
CA ILE A 243 6.60 5.26 5.71
C ILE A 243 6.31 6.43 4.78
N ARG A 244 6.97 7.57 4.97
CA ARG A 244 6.77 8.78 4.15
C ARG A 244 7.14 8.55 2.68
N SER A 245 8.22 7.82 2.42
CA SER A 245 8.63 7.50 1.04
C SER A 245 7.59 6.66 0.30
N TRP A 246 6.91 5.76 1.02
CA TRP A 246 5.89 4.89 0.44
C TRP A 246 4.59 5.64 0.15
N ARG A 247 4.19 6.57 1.03
CA ARG A 247 3.00 7.43 0.81
C ARG A 247 3.05 8.20 -0.51
N ARG A 248 4.25 8.41 -1.07
CA ARG A 248 4.49 9.44 -2.08
C ARG A 248 3.91 10.77 -1.61
N ASP A 249 4.20 11.15 -0.35
CA ASP A 249 3.86 12.49 0.12
C ASP A 249 4.33 13.47 -0.97
N PRO A 250 3.44 14.34 -1.49
CA PRO A 250 3.86 15.34 -2.46
C PRO A 250 4.99 16.10 -1.79
N ASP A 251 6.21 15.94 -2.31
CA ASP A 251 7.39 16.56 -1.74
C ASP A 251 7.06 18.03 -1.47
N PRO A 252 7.07 18.49 -0.20
CA PRO A 252 6.65 19.85 0.11
C PRO A 252 7.50 20.89 -0.64
N HIS A 253 8.66 20.48 -1.16
CA HIS A 253 9.54 21.28 -2.00
C HIS A 253 9.28 21.15 -3.52
N ALA A 254 8.62 20.09 -4.01
CA ALA A 254 8.33 19.92 -5.43
C ALA A 254 7.33 20.96 -5.97
N SER A 255 6.42 21.43 -5.10
CA SER A 255 5.50 22.53 -5.40
C SER A 255 6.22 23.87 -5.59
N GLN A 256 7.32 24.10 -4.87
CA GLN A 256 8.10 25.33 -4.93
C GLN A 256 9.05 25.34 -6.14
N GLN A 257 9.62 24.20 -6.51
CA GLN A 257 10.51 24.11 -7.68
C GLN A 257 9.77 24.23 -9.03
N SER A 258 8.48 23.90 -9.08
CA SER A 258 7.69 23.98 -10.31
C SER A 258 7.29 25.43 -10.68
N GLU A 259 7.31 26.36 -9.72
CA GLU A 259 7.03 27.80 -9.98
C GLU A 259 8.28 28.59 -10.40
N GLU A 260 9.49 28.21 -9.98
CA GLU A 260 10.73 28.92 -10.35
C GLU A 260 11.35 28.47 -11.69
N GLN A 261 10.90 27.36 -12.28
CA GLN A 261 11.46 26.84 -13.55
C GLN A 261 10.62 27.12 -14.80
N HIS A 262 9.86 28.22 -14.85
CA HIS A 262 9.43 28.80 -16.13
C HIS A 262 10.38 29.94 -16.56
N PRO A 263 11.58 29.66 -17.12
CA PRO A 263 12.29 30.68 -17.86
C PRO A 263 11.43 31.06 -19.05
N ALA A 264 11.16 32.36 -19.17
CA ALA A 264 10.53 32.97 -20.33
C ALA A 264 11.12 32.35 -21.60
N ARG A 265 10.25 31.70 -22.39
CA ARG A 265 10.57 31.02 -23.64
C ARG A 265 11.06 32.08 -24.64
N ASN A 266 12.34 32.43 -24.57
CA ASN A 266 13.00 33.28 -25.56
C ASN A 266 12.99 32.54 -26.89
N SER A 267 12.17 33.03 -27.81
CA SER A 267 12.10 32.62 -29.20
C SER A 267 13.40 32.98 -29.92
N HIS A 268 14.41 32.12 -29.82
CA HIS A 268 15.58 32.19 -30.69
C HIS A 268 15.18 31.72 -32.10
N VAL A 269 14.99 32.70 -32.98
CA VAL A 269 14.91 32.53 -34.43
C VAL A 269 16.30 32.09 -34.91
N PHE A 270 16.42 30.85 -35.37
CA PHE A 270 17.60 30.36 -36.07
C PHE A 270 17.68 31.00 -37.47
N HIS A 271 18.72 31.76 -37.72
CA HIS A 271 19.05 32.28 -39.04
C HIS A 271 20.07 31.35 -39.70
N PHE A 272 19.66 30.62 -40.73
CA PHE A 272 20.56 29.83 -41.57
C PHE A 272 21.24 30.74 -42.59
N GLY A 273 22.56 30.90 -42.49
CA GLY A 273 23.40 31.49 -43.54
C GLY A 273 23.77 30.47 -44.62
N PRO A 274 24.05 30.91 -45.86
CA PRO A 274 24.35 30.01 -46.96
C PRO A 274 25.77 29.45 -46.86
N ILE A 275 25.90 28.17 -47.20
CA ILE A 275 27.16 27.44 -47.32
C ILE A 275 27.80 27.83 -48.67
N GLN A 276 29.05 28.28 -48.64
CA GLN A 276 29.95 28.38 -49.81
C GLN A 276 31.00 27.28 -49.73
#